data_AF-A0A1F9ADE6-F1
#
_entry.id   AF-A0A1F9ADE6-F1
#
_cell.length_a   1.000
_cell.length_b   1.000
_cell.length_c   1.000
_cell.angle_alpha   90.00
_cell.angle_beta   90.00
_cell.angle_gamma   90.00
#
_symmetry.space_group_name_H-M   'P 1'
#
loop_
_entity.id
_entity.type
_entity.pdbx_description
1 polymer ?
#
loop_
_entity_poly.entity_id
_entity_poly.type
_entity_poly.pdbx_seq_one_letter_code
_entity_poly.pdbx_strand_id
1 'polypeptide(L)'
;MFFTDLHANYPMRYYRADPSLEMVIQGDYPYCAYFSFIAYDADHRPIASIHDAQIAPDPGSVNPFRPGEDFNAPNRRFTLLVRWTAPPEGSAEAGFRGIQGVHGNVLYLGTREDGRENPEGLLGYRRYLPSEGLDEDCGVKKPLVYFRKVSDGSLVQPPSPFMEKIKARWLMVKKAGVIPSALLLLGRQAWQESLSAGKEPNRVLQWRRSPEAAGENPETVYLIAGVKPDPKQLLLIRWKAPSFPDTFHFGNITGREDVRYWSLSFASSRSFTLFTLADAEAVIGPDGYVNLVIGFGAPRPAKANSENGYTWVDLKGKPVSILVYRNMVPSPDFPFLAGAVPAGEAVTDQLGEYLPQGRLIAPEELKTPAP
;
A
#
# COMPACT_ATOMS: atom_id res chain seq x y z
N MET A 1 -5.35 -5.51 -12.88
CA MET A 1 -6.22 -6.20 -11.92
C MET A 1 -5.29 -6.78 -10.89
N PHE A 2 -5.19 -6.09 -9.75
CA PHE A 2 -4.12 -6.26 -8.75
C PHE A 2 -4.80 -6.52 -7.40
N PHE A 3 -4.12 -7.18 -6.47
CA PHE A 3 -4.55 -7.28 -5.08
C PHE A 3 -4.47 -5.90 -4.41
N THR A 4 -5.37 -5.00 -4.82
CA THR A 4 -5.42 -3.61 -4.38
C THR A 4 -5.90 -3.57 -2.95
N ASP A 5 -5.41 -2.59 -2.20
CA ASP A 5 -6.07 -2.17 -0.98
C ASP A 5 -7.33 -1.40 -1.36
N LEU A 6 -8.48 -1.70 -0.73
CA LEU A 6 -9.74 -0.99 -1.04
C LEU A 6 -9.80 0.42 -0.43
N HIS A 7 -8.91 0.72 0.51
CA HIS A 7 -8.73 2.06 1.08
C HIS A 7 -7.70 2.90 0.33
N ALA A 8 -7.18 2.39 -0.79
CA ALA A 8 -6.20 3.07 -1.62
C ALA A 8 -6.81 3.67 -2.88
N ASN A 9 -6.48 4.93 -3.14
CA ASN A 9 -6.77 5.60 -4.40
C ASN A 9 -5.44 5.91 -5.12
N TYR A 10 -5.28 5.46 -6.36
CA TYR A 10 -4.02 5.55 -7.12
C TYR A 10 -4.23 6.09 -8.55
N PRO A 11 -4.75 7.31 -8.75
CA PRO A 11 -4.79 7.91 -10.08
C PRO A 11 -3.39 7.91 -10.72
N MET A 12 -3.32 7.43 -11.95
CA MET A 12 -2.10 7.40 -12.75
C MET A 12 -2.24 8.27 -13.99
N ARG A 13 -1.15 8.92 -14.37
CA ARG A 13 -1.04 9.67 -15.64
C ARG A 13 0.12 9.14 -16.46
N TYR A 14 -0.08 9.07 -17.77
CA TYR A 14 1.01 8.84 -18.70
C TYR A 14 1.86 10.10 -18.81
N TYR A 15 3.18 9.93 -18.88
CA TYR A 15 4.10 11.01 -19.23
C TYR A 15 4.98 10.59 -20.40
N ARG A 16 5.48 11.59 -21.12
CA ARG A 16 6.57 11.46 -22.08
C ARG A 16 7.70 12.38 -21.63
N ALA A 17 8.92 11.86 -21.61
CA ALA A 17 10.09 12.65 -21.31
C ALA A 17 10.31 13.71 -22.40
N ASP A 18 10.47 14.96 -21.97
CA ASP A 18 10.85 16.08 -22.82
C ASP A 18 11.85 16.96 -22.06
N PRO A 19 13.17 16.77 -22.26
CA PRO A 19 14.20 17.51 -21.54
C PRO A 19 14.13 19.04 -21.66
N SER A 20 13.34 19.58 -22.61
CA SER A 20 13.11 21.03 -22.74
C SER A 20 12.07 21.57 -21.74
N LEU A 21 11.34 20.68 -21.07
CA LEU A 21 10.26 21.01 -20.13
C LEU A 21 10.58 20.53 -18.71
N GLU A 22 9.92 21.14 -17.75
CA GLU A 22 9.82 20.67 -16.37
C GLU A 22 8.33 20.61 -16.01
N MET A 23 7.90 19.52 -15.37
CA MET A 23 6.55 19.43 -14.84
C MET A 23 6.54 19.86 -13.38
N VAL A 24 5.59 20.71 -13.02
CA VAL A 24 5.39 21.22 -11.65
C VAL A 24 4.07 20.68 -11.12
N ILE A 25 4.11 20.13 -9.91
CA ILE A 25 2.95 19.59 -9.20
C ILE A 25 2.80 20.38 -7.91
N GLN A 26 1.70 21.09 -7.74
CA GLN A 26 1.40 21.84 -6.53
C GLN A 26 0.14 21.31 -5.87
N GLY A 27 0.19 21.06 -4.58
CA GLY A 27 -0.94 20.53 -3.83
C GLY A 27 -0.87 20.88 -2.36
N ASP A 28 -1.87 20.42 -1.64
CA ASP A 28 -1.90 20.44 -0.19
C ASP A 28 -1.66 19.00 0.31
N TYR A 29 -0.90 18.83 1.38
CA TYR A 29 -0.80 17.56 2.08
C TYR A 29 -2.22 17.06 2.40
N PRO A 30 -2.61 15.83 2.03
CA PRO A 30 -3.95 15.30 2.30
C PRO A 30 -4.16 14.92 3.77
N TYR A 31 -5.43 14.77 4.19
CA TYR A 31 -5.81 14.18 5.49
C TYR A 31 -6.05 12.68 5.30
N CYS A 32 -4.98 11.90 5.30
CA CYS A 32 -5.02 10.45 5.17
C CYS A 32 -3.82 9.81 5.85
N ALA A 33 -3.85 8.48 6.02
CA ALA A 33 -2.76 7.77 6.67
C ALA A 33 -1.44 7.84 5.88
N TYR A 34 -1.50 7.87 4.55
CA TYR A 34 -0.29 7.92 3.73
C TYR A 34 -0.57 8.48 2.33
N PHE A 35 0.41 9.17 1.73
CA PHE A 35 0.42 9.39 0.28
C PHE A 35 1.82 9.34 -0.34
N SER A 36 1.88 9.09 -1.64
CA SER A 36 3.13 9.14 -2.40
C SER A 36 2.96 9.47 -3.88
N PHE A 37 4.07 9.90 -4.49
CA PHE A 37 4.23 9.97 -5.93
C PHE A 37 5.24 8.91 -6.37
N ILE A 38 4.83 8.06 -7.31
CA ILE A 38 5.68 6.98 -7.83
C ILE A 38 5.68 7.06 -9.35
N ALA A 39 6.86 7.18 -9.93
CA ALA A 39 7.05 7.11 -11.35
C ALA A 39 7.52 5.72 -11.77
N TYR A 40 6.96 5.25 -12.87
CA TYR A 40 7.28 3.99 -13.51
C TYR A 40 7.81 4.24 -14.91
N ASP A 41 8.73 3.41 -15.40
CA ASP A 41 9.10 3.35 -16.81
C ASP A 41 7.99 2.69 -17.67
N ALA A 42 8.20 2.62 -18.98
CA ALA A 42 7.31 1.91 -19.91
C ALA A 42 7.12 0.42 -19.57
N ASP A 43 8.02 -0.15 -18.79
CA ASP A 43 7.99 -1.53 -18.33
C ASP A 43 7.24 -1.72 -17.00
N HIS A 44 6.73 -0.65 -16.39
CA HIS A 44 6.08 -0.59 -15.07
C HIS A 44 7.03 -0.85 -13.89
N ARG A 45 8.35 -0.72 -14.09
CA ARG A 45 9.31 -0.74 -12.99
C ARG A 45 9.34 0.62 -12.34
N PRO A 46 9.31 0.72 -10.99
CA PRO A 46 9.42 2.00 -10.34
C PRO A 46 10.83 2.56 -10.58
N ILE A 47 10.91 3.82 -11.01
CA ILE A 47 12.16 4.53 -11.29
C ILE A 47 12.35 5.78 -10.44
N ALA A 48 11.33 6.19 -9.69
CA ALA A 48 11.41 7.22 -8.67
C ALA A 48 10.21 7.06 -7.72
N SER A 49 10.42 7.28 -6.44
CA SER A 49 9.37 7.23 -5.41
C SER A 49 9.68 8.26 -4.35
N ILE A 50 8.69 9.10 -4.03
CA ILE A 50 8.74 10.02 -2.90
C ILE A 50 7.42 9.94 -2.15
N HIS A 51 7.48 9.70 -0.84
CA HIS A 51 6.30 9.65 0.02
C HIS A 51 6.19 10.87 0.93
N ASP A 52 5.02 11.04 1.50
CA ASP A 52 4.57 12.16 2.30
C ASP A 52 5.64 12.83 3.19
N ALA A 53 6.23 12.13 4.14
CA ALA A 53 7.19 12.67 5.11
C ALA A 53 8.50 13.18 4.46
N GLN A 54 8.85 12.67 3.27
CA GLN A 54 10.05 13.05 2.51
C GLN A 54 9.87 14.37 1.76
N ILE A 55 8.63 14.78 1.49
CA ILE A 55 8.34 16.01 0.75
C ILE A 55 8.58 17.20 1.69
N ALA A 56 9.40 18.15 1.27
CA ALA A 56 9.56 19.41 1.98
C ALA A 56 8.31 20.29 1.76
N PRO A 57 7.75 20.92 2.82
CA PRO A 57 6.65 21.85 2.64
C PRO A 57 7.12 23.14 1.95
N ASP A 58 6.19 23.83 1.29
CA ASP A 58 6.45 25.16 0.75
C ASP A 58 6.75 26.16 1.90
N PRO A 59 7.47 27.28 1.66
CA PRO A 59 7.74 28.27 2.69
C PRO A 59 6.46 28.74 3.41
N GLY A 60 6.51 28.70 4.75
CA GLY A 60 5.35 29.04 5.59
C GLY A 60 4.31 27.92 5.73
N SER A 61 4.52 26.76 5.13
CA SER A 61 3.71 25.55 5.33
C SER A 61 4.41 24.53 6.23
N VAL A 62 3.62 23.60 6.76
CA VAL A 62 4.03 22.46 7.57
C VAL A 62 3.83 21.18 6.75
N ASN A 63 4.70 20.19 6.93
CA ASN A 63 4.45 18.82 6.46
C ASN A 63 3.87 18.00 7.63
N PRO A 64 2.55 17.73 7.64
CA PRO A 64 1.88 17.08 8.77
C PRO A 64 2.21 15.58 8.91
N PHE A 65 2.96 15.01 7.97
CA PHE A 65 3.38 13.61 7.99
C PHE A 65 4.73 13.38 8.69
N ARG A 66 5.40 14.46 9.11
CA ARG A 66 6.64 14.37 9.89
C ARG A 66 6.32 14.12 11.37
N PRO A 67 7.15 13.35 12.09
CA PRO A 67 7.00 13.11 13.51
C PRO A 67 6.85 14.39 14.34
N GLY A 68 5.80 14.46 15.14
CA GLY A 68 5.54 15.55 16.09
C GLY A 68 4.86 16.79 15.49
N GLU A 69 4.65 16.84 14.17
CA GLU A 69 3.94 17.94 13.53
C GLU A 69 2.42 17.88 13.78
N ASP A 70 1.77 19.03 13.70
CA ASP A 70 0.31 19.12 13.77
C ASP A 70 -0.32 18.54 12.49
N PHE A 71 -0.97 17.38 12.61
CA PHE A 71 -1.66 16.70 11.52
C PHE A 71 -2.74 17.60 10.87
N ASN A 72 -3.30 18.51 11.67
CA ASN A 72 -4.42 19.37 11.30
C ASN A 72 -4.00 20.78 10.88
N ALA A 73 -2.69 21.04 10.71
CA ALA A 73 -2.17 22.34 10.31
C ALA A 73 -2.82 22.82 9.00
N PRO A 74 -3.41 24.04 8.94
CA PRO A 74 -4.10 24.53 7.76
C PRO A 74 -3.13 24.98 6.65
N ASN A 75 -1.92 25.40 7.02
CA ASN A 75 -0.84 25.80 6.13
C ASN A 75 -0.05 24.56 5.70
N ARG A 76 -0.53 23.84 4.70
CA ARG A 76 0.01 22.50 4.34
C ARG A 76 0.33 22.35 2.85
N ARG A 77 0.91 23.38 2.25
CA ARG A 77 1.24 23.38 0.82
C ARG A 77 2.54 22.64 0.53
N PHE A 78 2.61 21.98 -0.62
CA PHE A 78 3.86 21.47 -1.20
C PHE A 78 3.94 21.72 -2.70
N THR A 79 5.17 21.80 -3.20
CA THR A 79 5.51 21.84 -4.62
C THR A 79 6.55 20.77 -4.94
N LEU A 80 6.24 19.90 -5.91
CA LEU A 80 7.17 18.94 -6.50
C LEU A 80 7.54 19.35 -7.93
N LEU A 81 8.76 19.00 -8.32
CA LEU A 81 9.27 19.16 -9.67
C LEU A 81 9.55 17.80 -10.28
N VAL A 82 9.30 17.66 -11.57
CA VAL A 82 9.66 16.49 -12.35
C VAL A 82 10.52 16.90 -13.52
N ARG A 83 11.74 16.36 -13.55
CA ARG A 83 12.75 16.61 -14.56
C ARG A 83 13.00 15.37 -15.38
N TRP A 84 13.19 15.57 -16.68
CA TRP A 84 13.41 14.47 -17.64
C TRP A 84 14.91 14.25 -17.89
N THR A 85 15.69 14.29 -16.81
CA THR A 85 17.15 14.07 -16.82
C THR A 85 17.51 12.94 -15.86
N ALA A 86 18.77 12.50 -15.90
CA ALA A 86 19.32 11.69 -14.83
C ALA A 86 19.31 12.46 -13.48
N PRO A 87 19.19 11.76 -12.34
CA PRO A 87 19.44 12.37 -11.04
C PRO A 87 20.90 12.87 -10.93
N PRO A 88 21.17 13.93 -10.17
CA PRO A 88 22.54 14.39 -9.93
C PRO A 88 23.43 13.28 -9.36
N GLU A 89 24.71 13.31 -9.71
CA GLU A 89 25.67 12.35 -9.14
C GLU A 89 25.70 12.46 -7.61
N GLY A 90 25.67 11.32 -6.92
CA GLY A 90 25.63 11.28 -5.45
C GLY A 90 24.25 11.59 -4.83
N SER A 91 23.23 11.92 -5.62
CA SER A 91 21.88 12.21 -5.11
C SER A 91 21.04 10.94 -4.83
N ALA A 92 21.69 9.81 -4.59
CA ALA A 92 21.03 8.55 -4.23
C ALA A 92 20.53 8.64 -2.78
N GLU A 93 19.68 9.62 -2.47
CA GLU A 93 19.03 9.69 -1.17
C GLU A 93 17.81 8.75 -1.15
N ALA A 94 17.93 7.70 -0.34
CA ALA A 94 16.88 7.00 0.40
C ALA A 94 15.48 6.90 -0.22
N GLY A 95 15.36 6.35 -1.43
CA GLY A 95 14.14 5.61 -1.78
C GLY A 95 14.08 4.33 -0.96
N PHE A 96 12.93 3.97 -0.39
CA PHE A 96 12.78 2.66 0.23
C PHE A 96 13.05 1.57 -0.82
N ARG A 97 13.91 0.60 -0.47
CA ARG A 97 14.52 -0.41 -1.37
C ARG A 97 15.45 0.14 -2.45
N GLY A 98 16.08 1.29 -2.22
CA GLY A 98 17.19 1.76 -3.06
C GLY A 98 16.79 2.30 -4.44
N ILE A 99 15.50 2.61 -4.65
CA ILE A 99 15.05 3.25 -5.88
C ILE A 99 15.66 4.64 -5.97
N GLN A 100 16.59 4.80 -6.89
CA GLN A 100 17.25 6.06 -7.20
C GLN A 100 16.35 6.87 -8.14
N GLY A 101 16.35 8.20 -8.01
CA GLY A 101 15.54 9.07 -8.90
C GLY A 101 14.86 10.23 -8.19
N VAL A 102 15.15 10.46 -6.91
CA VAL A 102 14.61 11.58 -6.13
C VAL A 102 15.75 12.32 -5.45
N HIS A 103 15.69 13.64 -5.43
CA HIS A 103 16.55 14.49 -4.60
C HIS A 103 15.79 15.74 -4.17
N GLY A 104 15.57 15.88 -2.86
CA GLY A 104 14.60 16.85 -2.33
C GLY A 104 13.22 16.66 -2.95
N ASN A 105 12.56 17.77 -3.32
CA ASN A 105 11.24 17.75 -3.96
C ASN A 105 11.28 17.51 -5.49
N VAL A 106 12.35 16.89 -6.01
CA VAL A 106 12.54 16.69 -7.46
C VAL A 106 12.58 15.20 -7.80
N LEU A 107 11.70 14.77 -8.69
CA LEU A 107 11.76 13.45 -9.33
C LEU A 107 12.50 13.56 -10.67
N TYR A 108 13.48 12.69 -10.88
CA TYR A 108 14.32 12.61 -12.07
C TYR A 108 13.95 11.36 -12.87
N LEU A 109 13.26 11.58 -13.99
CA LEU A 109 12.62 10.51 -14.77
C LEU A 109 13.26 10.31 -16.14
N GLY A 110 14.42 10.92 -16.40
CA GLY A 110 15.10 10.83 -17.70
C GLY A 110 15.87 9.53 -17.93
N THR A 111 16.16 8.78 -16.87
CA THR A 111 16.90 7.53 -16.91
C THR A 111 16.16 6.41 -16.20
N ARG A 112 16.35 5.18 -16.68
CA ARG A 112 15.91 3.94 -16.02
C ARG A 112 16.92 3.55 -14.95
N GLU A 113 16.58 2.54 -14.15
CA GLU A 113 17.46 1.95 -13.13
C GLU A 113 18.80 1.45 -13.71
N ASP A 114 18.81 0.95 -14.96
CA ASP A 114 20.03 0.51 -15.65
C ASP A 114 20.81 1.64 -16.36
N GLY A 115 20.44 2.90 -16.11
CA GLY A 115 21.09 4.08 -16.67
C GLY A 115 20.70 4.42 -18.12
N ARG A 116 19.92 3.58 -18.81
CA ARG A 116 19.43 3.90 -20.16
C ARG A 116 18.38 5.00 -20.12
N GLU A 117 18.17 5.67 -21.24
CA GLU A 117 17.13 6.69 -21.37
C GLU A 117 15.73 6.14 -21.07
N ASN A 118 14.93 6.95 -20.39
CA ASN A 118 13.53 6.69 -20.12
C ASN A 118 12.64 7.66 -20.91
N PRO A 119 12.11 7.25 -22.07
CA PRO A 119 11.35 8.15 -22.96
C PRO A 119 9.91 8.39 -22.52
N GLU A 120 9.32 7.50 -21.71
CA GLU A 120 7.91 7.55 -21.32
C GLU A 120 7.61 6.61 -20.15
N GLY A 121 6.47 6.82 -19.50
CA GLY A 121 6.03 5.96 -18.40
C GLY A 121 4.72 6.39 -17.75
N LEU A 122 4.53 5.99 -16.49
CA LEU A 122 3.37 6.35 -15.67
C LEU A 122 3.81 7.07 -14.40
N LEU A 123 3.14 8.16 -14.05
CA LEU A 123 3.24 8.80 -12.74
C LEU A 123 1.96 8.50 -11.95
N GLY A 124 2.09 7.80 -10.84
CA GLY A 124 1.01 7.52 -9.90
C GLY A 124 1.03 8.48 -8.72
N TYR A 125 -0.14 8.94 -8.31
CA TYR A 125 -0.37 9.61 -7.03
C TYR A 125 -1.20 8.69 -6.16
N ARG A 126 -0.62 8.14 -5.09
CA ARG A 126 -1.27 7.16 -4.20
C ARG A 126 -1.67 7.82 -2.90
N ARG A 127 -2.87 7.53 -2.42
CA ARG A 127 -3.37 7.92 -1.10
C ARG A 127 -4.04 6.73 -0.44
N TYR A 128 -3.87 6.58 0.87
CA TYR A 128 -4.39 5.46 1.64
C TYR A 128 -5.13 5.95 2.88
N LEU A 129 -6.31 5.39 3.10
CA LEU A 129 -7.17 5.59 4.27
C LEU A 129 -7.41 7.09 4.54
N PRO A 130 -8.36 7.74 3.86
CA PRO A 130 -8.82 9.07 4.21
C PRO A 130 -9.23 9.14 5.69
N SER A 131 -8.97 10.27 6.35
CA SER A 131 -9.50 10.51 7.69
C SER A 131 -11.02 10.47 7.70
N GLU A 132 -11.60 10.19 8.86
CA GLU A 132 -13.03 9.92 9.03
C GLU A 132 -13.89 11.04 8.41
N GLY A 133 -14.89 10.63 7.61
CA GLY A 133 -15.82 11.54 6.95
C GLY A 133 -15.29 12.25 5.70
N LEU A 134 -14.03 12.02 5.30
CA LEU A 134 -13.45 12.61 4.09
C LEU A 134 -13.62 11.71 2.86
N ASP A 135 -13.50 12.33 1.68
CA ASP A 135 -13.61 11.66 0.39
C ASP A 135 -12.32 10.92 -0.02
N GLU A 136 -12.36 10.26 -1.18
CA GLU A 136 -11.20 9.55 -1.76
C GLU A 136 -10.02 10.45 -2.15
N ASP A 137 -10.23 11.78 -2.14
CA ASP A 137 -9.19 12.78 -2.34
C ASP A 137 -8.64 13.29 -1.00
N CYS A 138 -9.11 12.73 0.13
CA CYS A 138 -8.62 12.95 1.48
C CYS A 138 -8.81 14.40 1.94
N GLY A 139 -9.95 14.99 1.55
CA GLY A 139 -10.35 16.33 1.97
C GLY A 139 -9.56 17.48 1.34
N VAL A 140 -8.75 17.22 0.32
CA VAL A 140 -7.98 18.24 -0.41
C VAL A 140 -8.31 18.26 -1.90
N LYS A 141 -8.02 19.39 -2.56
CA LYS A 141 -8.15 19.47 -4.02
C LYS A 141 -7.10 18.59 -4.69
N LYS A 142 -7.43 18.06 -5.86
CA LYS A 142 -6.44 17.38 -6.72
C LYS A 142 -5.28 18.33 -7.01
N PRO A 143 -4.02 17.84 -7.00
CA PRO A 143 -2.87 18.68 -7.29
C PRO A 143 -3.00 19.38 -8.64
N LEU A 144 -2.61 20.65 -8.68
CA LEU A 144 -2.44 21.40 -9.91
C LEU A 144 -1.16 20.92 -10.60
N VAL A 145 -1.28 20.51 -11.86
CA VAL A 145 -0.15 20.05 -12.68
C VAL A 145 -0.03 20.92 -13.91
N TYR A 146 1.16 21.47 -14.13
CA TYR A 146 1.48 22.28 -15.31
C TYR A 146 2.94 22.08 -15.74
N PHE A 147 3.26 22.55 -16.95
CA PHE A 147 4.60 22.44 -17.52
C PHE A 147 5.19 23.84 -17.72
N ARG A 148 6.51 23.95 -17.55
CA ARG A 148 7.27 25.15 -17.92
C ARG A 148 8.48 24.78 -18.76
N LYS A 149 8.93 25.69 -19.63
CA LYS A 149 10.21 25.50 -20.34
C LYS A 149 11.37 25.65 -19.38
N VAL A 150 12.38 24.78 -19.54
CA VAL A 150 13.64 24.88 -18.80
C VAL A 150 14.42 26.14 -19.19
N SER A 151 14.31 26.60 -20.45
CA SER A 151 15.09 27.72 -20.99
C SER A 151 14.75 29.09 -20.39
N ASP A 152 13.47 29.36 -20.14
CA ASP A 152 12.98 30.70 -19.77
C ASP A 152 11.87 30.68 -18.70
N GLY A 153 11.46 29.49 -18.22
CA GLY A 153 10.41 29.34 -17.22
C GLY A 153 8.99 29.62 -17.71
N SER A 154 8.79 29.91 -19.01
CA SER A 154 7.47 30.18 -19.57
C SER A 154 6.56 28.96 -19.47
N LEU A 155 5.28 29.19 -19.14
CA LEU A 155 4.28 28.13 -19.03
C LEU A 155 3.98 27.54 -20.41
N VAL A 156 3.82 26.22 -20.44
CA VAL A 156 3.47 25.46 -21.64
C VAL A 156 2.15 24.74 -21.39
N GLN A 157 1.31 24.70 -22.42
CA GLN A 157 0.07 23.92 -22.36
C GLN A 157 0.42 22.44 -22.16
N PRO A 158 -0.30 21.73 -21.27
CA PRO A 158 -0.06 20.31 -21.07
C PRO A 158 -0.36 19.54 -22.37
N PRO A 159 0.23 18.35 -22.55
CA PRO A 159 -0.18 17.43 -23.61
C PRO A 159 -1.68 17.18 -23.58
N SER A 160 -2.30 16.92 -24.73
CA SER A 160 -3.75 16.68 -24.82
C SER A 160 -4.20 15.58 -23.83
N PRO A 161 -5.14 15.87 -22.90
CA PRO A 161 -5.59 14.92 -21.90
C PRO A 161 -6.22 13.64 -22.48
N PHE A 162 -6.77 13.72 -23.70
CA PHE A 162 -7.32 12.58 -24.42
C PHE A 162 -6.23 11.58 -24.81
N MET A 163 -5.11 12.08 -25.35
CA MET A 163 -3.98 11.25 -25.75
C MET A 163 -3.27 10.65 -24.53
N GLU A 164 -3.16 11.39 -23.42
CA GLU A 164 -2.67 10.83 -22.16
C GLU A 164 -3.51 9.64 -21.69
N LYS A 165 -4.85 9.75 -21.71
CA LYS A 165 -5.74 8.66 -21.29
C LYS A 165 -5.61 7.41 -22.17
N ILE A 166 -5.53 7.59 -23.49
CA ILE A 166 -5.34 6.47 -24.42
C ILE A 166 -4.01 5.77 -24.15
N LYS A 167 -2.93 6.52 -24.02
CA LYS A 167 -1.59 5.96 -23.79
C LYS A 167 -1.46 5.32 -22.41
N ALA A 168 -2.00 5.94 -21.36
CA ALA A 168 -2.03 5.35 -20.03
C ALA A 168 -2.77 4.00 -20.04
N ARG A 169 -3.94 3.96 -20.68
CA ARG A 169 -4.68 2.70 -20.85
C ARG A 169 -3.89 1.69 -21.66
N TRP A 170 -3.27 2.10 -22.75
CA TRP A 170 -2.47 1.22 -23.59
C TRP A 170 -1.27 0.63 -22.84
N LEU A 171 -0.52 1.44 -22.09
CA LEU A 171 0.63 0.98 -21.30
C LEU A 171 0.16 -0.02 -20.23
N MET A 172 -0.91 0.32 -19.50
CA MET A 172 -1.55 -0.56 -18.51
C MET A 172 -2.02 -1.89 -19.13
N VAL A 173 -2.54 -1.88 -20.37
CA VAL A 173 -3.02 -3.08 -21.08
C VAL A 173 -1.87 -3.90 -21.67
N LYS A 174 -0.82 -3.27 -22.21
CA LYS A 174 0.32 -3.96 -22.87
C LYS A 174 1.04 -4.96 -21.97
N LYS A 175 0.93 -4.82 -20.64
CA LYS A 175 1.52 -5.73 -19.64
C LYS A 175 0.51 -6.38 -18.69
N ALA A 176 -0.79 -6.15 -18.87
CA ALA A 176 -1.84 -6.87 -18.16
C ALA A 176 -1.83 -8.40 -18.43
N GLY A 177 -0.95 -8.90 -19.31
CA GLY A 177 -0.68 -10.33 -19.52
C GLY A 177 0.63 -10.87 -18.91
N VAL A 178 1.53 -10.03 -18.36
CA VAL A 178 2.86 -10.44 -17.86
C VAL A 178 3.05 -10.16 -16.36
N ILE A 179 2.43 -9.11 -15.82
CA ILE A 179 2.44 -8.83 -14.36
C ILE A 179 1.47 -9.74 -13.57
N PRO A 180 0.31 -10.21 -14.12
CA PRO A 180 -0.51 -11.17 -13.38
C PRO A 180 0.21 -12.48 -13.13
N SER A 181 1.08 -12.96 -14.02
CA SER A 181 1.59 -14.33 -13.95
C SER A 181 2.46 -14.59 -12.71
N ALA A 182 3.32 -13.68 -12.27
CA ALA A 182 4.19 -13.92 -11.12
C ALA A 182 3.42 -13.89 -9.78
N LEU A 183 2.68 -12.82 -9.48
CA LEU A 183 1.86 -12.71 -8.27
C LEU A 183 0.75 -13.77 -8.21
N LEU A 184 0.15 -14.13 -9.35
CA LEU A 184 -0.87 -15.18 -9.42
C LEU A 184 -0.24 -16.57 -9.34
N LEU A 185 0.97 -16.78 -9.89
CA LEU A 185 1.74 -18.01 -9.70
C LEU A 185 2.14 -18.18 -8.25
N LEU A 186 2.54 -17.12 -7.55
CA LEU A 186 2.91 -17.17 -6.14
C LEU A 186 1.70 -17.25 -5.22
N GLY A 187 0.63 -16.53 -5.51
CA GLY A 187 -0.65 -16.74 -4.87
C GLY A 187 -1.11 -18.19 -5.07
N ARG A 188 -0.92 -18.77 -6.26
CA ARG A 188 -1.19 -20.18 -6.54
C ARG A 188 -0.21 -21.11 -5.83
N GLN A 189 1.08 -20.79 -5.71
CA GLN A 189 2.08 -21.61 -4.99
C GLN A 189 1.82 -21.56 -3.50
N ALA A 190 1.65 -20.37 -2.89
CA ALA A 190 1.24 -20.20 -1.51
C ALA A 190 -0.11 -20.89 -1.24
N TRP A 191 -1.05 -20.86 -2.18
CA TRP A 191 -2.30 -21.60 -2.10
C TRP A 191 -2.10 -23.12 -2.20
N GLN A 192 -1.28 -23.59 -3.14
CA GLN A 192 -0.94 -25.01 -3.29
C GLN A 192 -0.19 -25.54 -2.07
N GLU A 193 0.69 -24.74 -1.48
CA GLU A 193 1.42 -25.03 -0.25
C GLU A 193 0.53 -24.94 0.98
N SER A 194 -0.39 -23.98 1.07
CA SER A 194 -1.42 -23.99 2.15
C SER A 194 -2.34 -25.22 2.03
N LEU A 195 -2.47 -25.81 0.85
CA LEU A 195 -3.20 -27.05 0.62
C LEU A 195 -2.35 -28.32 0.83
N SER A 196 -1.02 -28.25 0.67
CA SER A 196 -0.09 -29.39 0.71
C SER A 196 0.75 -29.48 1.98
N ALA A 197 0.92 -28.37 2.71
CA ALA A 197 1.36 -28.32 4.09
C ALA A 197 0.28 -29.06 4.90
N GLY A 198 0.56 -30.34 5.16
CA GLY A 198 -0.40 -31.30 5.64
C GLY A 198 -1.26 -30.77 6.77
N LYS A 199 -2.53 -31.21 6.74
CA LYS A 199 -3.58 -31.16 7.76
C LYS A 199 -3.09 -31.05 9.23
N GLU A 200 -2.49 -29.93 9.61
CA GLU A 200 -2.37 -29.47 10.99
C GLU A 200 -3.65 -28.70 11.27
N PRO A 201 -4.57 -29.20 12.12
CA PRO A 201 -5.91 -28.62 12.31
C PRO A 201 -5.92 -27.13 12.73
N ASN A 202 -4.78 -26.55 13.08
CA ASN A 202 -4.67 -25.27 13.78
C ASN A 202 -3.75 -24.21 13.14
N ARG A 203 -3.24 -24.39 11.91
CA ARG A 203 -2.48 -23.36 11.16
C ARG A 203 -2.81 -23.40 9.67
N VAL A 204 -3.98 -22.87 9.31
CA VAL A 204 -4.48 -22.93 7.92
C VAL A 204 -3.89 -21.86 7.01
N LEU A 205 -3.17 -20.87 7.56
CA LEU A 205 -2.51 -19.82 6.79
C LEU A 205 -0.99 -20.05 6.80
N GLN A 206 -0.44 -20.33 5.62
CA GLN A 206 1.00 -20.36 5.38
C GLN A 206 1.37 -19.08 4.63
N TRP A 207 2.14 -18.22 5.28
CA TRP A 207 2.51 -16.92 4.73
C TRP A 207 3.81 -17.00 3.95
N ARG A 208 3.86 -16.26 2.84
CA ARG A 208 5.07 -16.01 2.06
C ARG A 208 5.27 -14.52 1.85
N ARG A 209 6.53 -14.11 1.79
CA ARG A 209 6.89 -12.77 1.33
C ARG A 209 6.61 -12.65 -0.16
N SER A 210 5.83 -11.65 -0.57
CA SER A 210 5.70 -11.32 -2.01
C SER A 210 7.07 -10.95 -2.58
N PRO A 211 7.46 -11.40 -3.77
CA PRO A 211 8.55 -10.78 -4.49
C PRO A 211 8.22 -9.34 -4.80
N GLU A 212 9.27 -8.60 -5.13
CA GLU A 212 9.16 -7.23 -5.59
C GLU A 212 8.61 -7.26 -7.01
N ALA A 213 7.47 -6.61 -7.22
CA ALA A 213 6.78 -6.64 -8.50
C ALA A 213 6.60 -5.24 -9.11
N ALA A 214 6.56 -5.22 -10.44
CA ALA A 214 6.24 -4.04 -11.22
C ALA A 214 4.87 -3.46 -10.79
N GLY A 215 4.81 -2.16 -10.54
CA GLY A 215 3.60 -1.47 -10.09
C GLY A 215 3.31 -1.54 -8.59
N GLU A 216 4.18 -2.10 -7.75
CA GLU A 216 4.00 -2.05 -6.29
C GLU A 216 4.27 -0.65 -5.70
N ASN A 217 3.86 -0.43 -4.44
CA ASN A 217 4.35 0.69 -3.65
C ASN A 217 5.69 0.26 -3.05
N PRO A 218 6.82 0.91 -3.36
CA PRO A 218 8.11 0.56 -2.77
C PRO A 218 8.04 0.58 -1.25
N GLU A 219 7.39 1.60 -0.67
CA GLU A 219 7.21 1.83 0.77
C GLU A 219 6.32 0.78 1.48
N THR A 220 5.91 -0.29 0.81
CA THR A 220 5.05 -1.33 1.36
C THR A 220 5.68 -2.70 1.20
N VAL A 221 5.71 -3.46 2.29
CA VAL A 221 6.08 -4.87 2.31
C VAL A 221 4.82 -5.74 2.45
N TYR A 222 4.78 -6.83 1.70
CA TYR A 222 3.58 -7.66 1.53
C TYR A 222 3.85 -9.10 1.95
N LEU A 223 2.97 -9.66 2.77
CA LEU A 223 2.82 -11.10 2.92
C LEU A 223 1.57 -11.59 2.20
N ILE A 224 1.64 -12.81 1.66
CA ILE A 224 0.55 -13.47 0.96
C ILE A 224 0.33 -14.84 1.58
N ALA A 225 -0.94 -15.19 1.83
CA ALA A 225 -1.34 -16.53 2.24
C ALA A 225 -2.50 -17.04 1.38
N GLY A 226 -2.58 -18.36 1.22
CA GLY A 226 -3.75 -19.02 0.67
C GLY A 226 -4.78 -19.33 1.74
N VAL A 227 -6.05 -19.39 1.35
CA VAL A 227 -7.11 -19.94 2.21
C VAL A 227 -8.10 -20.73 1.37
N LYS A 228 -8.68 -21.77 1.99
CA LYS A 228 -9.85 -22.46 1.45
C LYS A 228 -11.06 -22.14 2.34
N PRO A 229 -12.00 -21.30 1.88
CA PRO A 229 -13.24 -21.04 2.61
C PRO A 229 -14.03 -22.33 2.89
N ASP A 230 -14.60 -22.43 4.09
CA ASP A 230 -15.57 -23.45 4.45
C ASP A 230 -16.88 -22.76 4.86
N PRO A 231 -18.01 -22.99 4.17
CA PRO A 231 -19.27 -22.34 4.48
C PRO A 231 -19.91 -22.79 5.80
N LYS A 232 -19.36 -23.82 6.47
CA LYS A 232 -19.84 -24.33 7.77
C LYS A 232 -18.96 -23.92 8.95
N GLN A 233 -17.76 -23.41 8.69
CA GLN A 233 -16.80 -23.01 9.71
C GLN A 233 -16.53 -21.50 9.66
N LEU A 234 -15.90 -21.00 10.72
CA LEU A 234 -15.35 -19.65 10.78
C LEU A 234 -13.84 -19.71 10.62
N LEU A 235 -13.26 -18.71 9.95
CA LEU A 235 -11.82 -18.46 10.04
C LEU A 235 -11.58 -17.45 11.14
N LEU A 236 -10.88 -17.88 12.20
CA LEU A 236 -10.38 -16.99 13.25
C LEU A 236 -8.92 -16.69 12.95
N ILE A 237 -8.59 -15.41 12.81
CA ILE A 237 -7.22 -14.90 12.64
C ILE A 237 -6.85 -14.06 13.86
N ARG A 238 -5.69 -14.33 14.46
CA ARG A 238 -5.17 -13.58 15.60
C ARG A 238 -3.71 -13.17 15.38
N TRP A 239 -3.39 -11.93 15.72
CA TRP A 239 -2.02 -11.37 15.75
C TRP A 239 -1.98 -10.15 16.66
N LYS A 240 -0.78 -9.80 17.10
CA LYS A 240 -0.50 -8.51 17.72
C LYS A 240 -0.45 -7.44 16.65
N ALA A 241 -1.25 -6.39 16.77
CA ALA A 241 -1.22 -5.29 15.80
C ALA A 241 0.10 -4.52 15.94
N PRO A 242 0.84 -4.28 14.84
CA PRO A 242 1.82 -3.21 14.83
C PRO A 242 1.12 -1.89 15.20
N SER A 243 1.73 -1.11 16.08
CA SER A 243 1.22 0.23 16.39
C SER A 243 1.27 1.13 15.16
N PHE A 244 0.31 2.05 15.08
CA PHE A 244 0.10 2.95 13.94
C PHE A 244 -0.46 4.28 14.46
N PRO A 245 -0.26 5.39 13.74
CA PRO A 245 -0.83 6.67 14.14
C PRO A 245 -2.32 6.69 13.84
N ASP A 246 -3.13 7.22 14.75
CA ASP A 246 -4.58 7.32 14.54
C ASP A 246 -4.94 8.53 13.66
N THR A 247 -4.39 8.59 12.45
CA THR A 247 -4.71 9.64 11.47
C THR A 247 -6.14 9.54 10.96
N PHE A 248 -6.79 8.37 11.11
CA PHE A 248 -8.20 8.21 10.76
C PHE A 248 -9.07 9.14 11.60
N HIS A 249 -8.82 9.24 12.91
CA HIS A 249 -9.47 10.22 13.79
C HIS A 249 -8.64 11.51 13.95
N PHE A 250 -7.90 11.92 12.92
CA PHE A 250 -7.13 13.18 12.89
C PHE A 250 -6.02 13.31 13.95
N GLY A 251 -5.53 12.19 14.47
CA GLY A 251 -4.40 12.13 15.40
C GLY A 251 -3.05 12.41 14.73
N ASN A 252 -2.11 12.91 15.53
CA ASN A 252 -0.76 13.21 15.06
C ASN A 252 0.09 11.96 14.88
N ILE A 253 1.07 12.08 13.98
CA ILE A 253 2.13 11.11 13.78
C ILE A 253 3.23 11.38 14.81
N THR A 254 3.52 10.42 15.70
CA THR A 254 4.55 10.63 16.73
C THR A 254 5.93 10.17 16.31
N GLY A 255 6.02 9.30 15.30
CA GLY A 255 7.27 8.66 14.86
C GLY A 255 7.73 7.52 15.77
N ARG A 256 6.90 7.11 16.74
CA ARG A 256 7.15 5.96 17.63
C ARG A 256 6.32 4.73 17.25
N GLU A 257 5.52 4.85 16.21
CA GLU A 257 4.68 3.77 15.73
C GLU A 257 5.50 2.74 14.94
N ASP A 258 5.10 1.48 15.02
CA ASP A 258 5.77 0.37 14.33
C ASP A 258 5.65 0.50 12.80
N VAL A 259 4.51 1.01 12.32
CA VAL A 259 4.23 1.26 10.89
C VAL A 259 3.39 2.53 10.72
N ARG A 260 3.40 3.10 9.51
CA ARG A 260 2.46 4.18 9.15
C ARG A 260 1.04 3.67 8.94
N TYR A 261 0.93 2.49 8.33
CA TYR A 261 -0.34 1.87 8.00
C TYR A 261 -0.17 0.36 7.83
N TRP A 262 -1.17 -0.43 8.24
CA TRP A 262 -1.27 -1.84 7.87
C TRP A 262 -2.68 -2.22 7.40
N SER A 263 -2.76 -3.25 6.55
CA SER A 263 -4.04 -3.78 6.10
C SER A 263 -4.03 -5.26 5.81
N LEU A 264 -5.19 -5.89 5.93
CA LEU A 264 -5.43 -7.28 5.56
C LEU A 264 -6.54 -7.36 4.51
N SER A 265 -6.16 -7.63 3.26
CA SER A 265 -7.10 -7.83 2.15
C SER A 265 -7.45 -9.29 1.93
N PHE A 266 -8.71 -9.55 1.59
CA PHE A 266 -9.22 -10.83 1.12
C PHE A 266 -9.51 -10.72 -0.36
N ALA A 267 -8.97 -11.63 -1.15
CA ALA A 267 -9.06 -11.58 -2.60
C ALA A 267 -9.35 -12.95 -3.21
N SER A 268 -9.78 -12.92 -4.46
CA SER A 268 -9.97 -14.12 -5.28
C SER A 268 -8.72 -14.46 -6.09
N SER A 269 -8.64 -15.71 -6.55
CA SER A 269 -7.62 -16.20 -7.49
C SER A 269 -7.70 -15.57 -8.88
N ARG A 270 -8.64 -14.64 -9.11
CA ARG A 270 -8.72 -13.77 -10.29
C ARG A 270 -8.22 -12.35 -10.00
N SER A 271 -7.55 -12.13 -8.87
CA SER A 271 -6.96 -10.85 -8.45
C SER A 271 -7.96 -9.71 -8.24
N PHE A 272 -9.19 -10.04 -7.85
CA PHE A 272 -10.14 -9.06 -7.31
C PHE A 272 -10.05 -9.04 -5.80
N THR A 273 -9.71 -7.89 -5.23
CA THR A 273 -9.90 -7.65 -3.79
C THR A 273 -11.40 -7.55 -3.50
N LEU A 274 -11.84 -8.34 -2.53
CA LEU A 274 -13.24 -8.52 -2.14
C LEU A 274 -13.57 -7.75 -0.87
N PHE A 275 -12.58 -7.61 0.01
CA PHE A 275 -12.66 -6.89 1.28
C PHE A 275 -11.25 -6.50 1.73
N THR A 276 -11.10 -5.39 2.43
CA THR A 276 -9.87 -5.02 3.13
C THR A 276 -10.22 -4.51 4.52
N LEU A 277 -9.52 -5.02 5.53
CA LEU A 277 -9.50 -4.46 6.87
C LEU A 277 -8.29 -3.52 6.98
N ALA A 278 -8.53 -2.23 7.21
CA ALA A 278 -7.50 -1.29 7.63
C ALA A 278 -7.25 -1.39 9.14
N ASP A 279 -6.10 -0.90 9.57
CA ASP A 279 -5.70 -0.80 10.98
C ASP A 279 -6.72 -0.07 11.87
N ALA A 280 -7.18 1.11 11.47
CA ALA A 280 -8.17 1.91 12.19
C ALA A 280 -9.56 1.26 12.29
N GLU A 281 -9.85 0.27 11.44
CA GLU A 281 -11.13 -0.47 11.44
C GLU A 281 -11.08 -1.72 12.35
N ALA A 282 -9.89 -2.10 12.82
CA ALA A 282 -9.72 -3.29 13.63
C ALA A 282 -10.04 -3.01 15.11
N VAL A 283 -10.70 -3.97 15.75
CA VAL A 283 -10.87 -3.98 17.20
C VAL A 283 -9.59 -4.57 17.79
N ILE A 284 -8.81 -3.74 18.46
CA ILE A 284 -7.55 -4.11 19.10
C ILE A 284 -7.81 -4.25 20.61
N GLY A 285 -7.54 -5.44 21.14
CA GLY A 285 -7.66 -5.70 22.57
C GLY A 285 -6.63 -4.93 23.40
N PRO A 286 -6.84 -4.80 24.72
CA PRO A 286 -5.87 -4.17 25.62
C PRO A 286 -4.51 -4.90 25.67
N ASP A 287 -4.49 -6.18 25.30
CA ASP A 287 -3.29 -7.00 25.10
C ASP A 287 -2.54 -6.68 23.79
N GLY A 288 -3.08 -5.78 22.95
CA GLY A 288 -2.55 -5.40 21.65
C GLY A 288 -2.92 -6.35 20.51
N TYR A 289 -3.80 -7.34 20.73
CA TYR A 289 -4.16 -8.31 19.71
C TYR A 289 -5.45 -7.96 18.97
N VAL A 290 -5.43 -8.23 17.67
CA VAL A 290 -6.65 -8.30 16.86
C VAL A 290 -7.18 -9.72 16.90
N ASN A 291 -8.48 -9.87 17.11
CA ASN A 291 -9.20 -11.12 16.91
C ASN A 291 -10.19 -10.94 15.75
N LEU A 292 -9.78 -11.34 14.56
CA LEU A 292 -10.59 -11.23 13.36
C LEU A 292 -11.34 -12.53 13.10
N VAL A 293 -12.66 -12.46 13.02
CA VAL A 293 -13.52 -13.60 12.72
C VAL A 293 -14.18 -13.39 11.37
N ILE A 294 -14.00 -14.35 10.47
CA ILE A 294 -14.55 -14.33 9.13
C ILE A 294 -15.57 -15.45 8.96
N GLY A 295 -16.78 -15.10 8.57
CA GLY A 295 -17.81 -16.03 8.13
C GLY A 295 -17.81 -16.18 6.60
N PHE A 296 -17.75 -17.41 6.10
CA PHE A 296 -17.92 -17.70 4.66
C PHE A 296 -19.31 -18.22 4.29
N GLY A 297 -20.24 -18.21 5.25
CA GLY A 297 -21.58 -18.75 5.13
C GLY A 297 -22.15 -19.24 6.46
N ALA A 298 -21.28 -19.59 7.41
CA ALA A 298 -21.66 -19.96 8.76
C ALA A 298 -22.31 -18.77 9.49
N PRO A 299 -23.29 -19.02 10.38
CA PRO A 299 -23.95 -17.96 11.13
C PRO A 299 -22.96 -17.25 12.05
N ARG A 300 -23.07 -15.91 12.14
CA ARG A 300 -22.30 -15.11 13.10
C ARG A 300 -22.62 -15.54 14.53
N PRO A 301 -21.66 -16.02 15.33
CA PRO A 301 -21.89 -16.23 16.76
C PRO A 301 -22.19 -14.90 17.44
N ALA A 302 -23.13 -14.88 18.40
CA ALA A 302 -23.51 -13.65 19.11
C ALA A 302 -22.32 -12.93 19.77
N LYS A 303 -21.36 -13.70 20.28
CA LYS A 303 -20.09 -13.23 20.89
C LYS A 303 -19.08 -12.64 19.90
N ALA A 304 -19.23 -12.85 18.60
CA ALA A 304 -18.31 -12.31 17.59
C ALA A 304 -18.61 -10.83 17.32
N ASN A 305 -18.38 -9.95 18.30
CA ASN A 305 -18.67 -8.53 18.22
C ASN A 305 -17.58 -7.69 18.91
N SER A 306 -17.60 -6.38 18.66
CA SER A 306 -16.57 -5.45 19.16
C SER A 306 -16.56 -5.34 20.69
N GLU A 307 -17.73 -5.43 21.35
CA GLU A 307 -17.83 -5.45 22.82
C GLU A 307 -17.06 -6.62 23.45
N ASN A 308 -16.95 -7.74 22.73
CA ASN A 308 -16.17 -8.91 23.12
C ASN A 308 -14.76 -8.92 22.50
N GLY A 309 -14.27 -7.81 21.95
CA GLY A 309 -12.91 -7.71 21.39
C GLY A 309 -12.72 -8.41 20.04
N TYR A 310 -13.80 -8.63 19.28
CA TYR A 310 -13.75 -9.21 17.94
C TYR A 310 -14.07 -8.21 16.83
N THR A 311 -13.27 -8.24 15.77
CA THR A 311 -13.69 -7.74 14.45
C THR A 311 -14.41 -8.86 13.70
N TRP A 312 -15.64 -8.62 13.25
CA TRP A 312 -16.40 -9.59 12.45
C TRP A 312 -16.48 -9.15 10.98
N VAL A 313 -16.23 -10.08 10.07
CA VAL A 313 -16.38 -9.87 8.63
C VAL A 313 -17.23 -10.99 8.03
N ASP A 314 -18.26 -10.63 7.27
CA ASP A 314 -19.06 -11.58 6.51
C ASP A 314 -18.65 -11.57 5.03
N LEU A 315 -18.07 -12.68 4.57
CA LEU A 315 -17.68 -12.91 3.17
C LEU A 315 -18.51 -14.03 2.53
N LYS A 316 -19.74 -14.25 3.00
CA LYS A 316 -20.66 -15.25 2.44
C LYS A 316 -20.78 -15.14 0.92
N GLY A 317 -20.56 -16.26 0.24
CA GLY A 317 -20.67 -16.38 -1.22
C GLY A 317 -19.57 -15.68 -2.01
N LYS A 318 -18.57 -15.07 -1.35
CA LYS A 318 -17.44 -14.44 -2.02
C LYS A 318 -16.37 -15.50 -2.37
N PRO A 319 -15.76 -15.45 -3.57
CA PRO A 319 -14.78 -16.43 -4.01
C PRO A 319 -13.38 -16.14 -3.44
N VAL A 320 -13.28 -16.09 -2.11
CA VAL A 320 -12.01 -15.81 -1.41
C VAL A 320 -11.06 -17.00 -1.59
N SER A 321 -9.79 -16.71 -1.86
CA SER A 321 -8.75 -17.73 -1.91
C SER A 321 -7.37 -17.23 -1.49
N ILE A 322 -7.17 -15.91 -1.42
CA ILE A 322 -5.90 -15.26 -1.16
C ILE A 322 -6.10 -14.18 -0.09
N LEU A 323 -5.17 -14.12 0.86
CA LEU A 323 -5.04 -13.02 1.81
C LEU A 323 -3.76 -12.24 1.49
N VAL A 324 -3.81 -10.92 1.60
CA VAL A 324 -2.65 -10.03 1.44
C VAL A 324 -2.55 -9.15 2.67
N TYR A 325 -1.47 -9.33 3.44
CA TYR A 325 -1.15 -8.50 4.60
C TYR A 325 -0.08 -7.49 4.22
N ARG A 326 -0.31 -6.22 4.55
CA ARG A 326 0.55 -5.08 4.16
C ARG A 326 1.08 -4.39 5.40
N ASN A 327 2.36 -4.07 5.39
CA ASN A 327 2.95 -3.10 6.30
C ASN A 327 3.57 -1.97 5.47
N MET A 328 3.16 -0.73 5.75
CA MET A 328 3.53 0.45 4.98
C MET A 328 4.36 1.41 5.85
N VAL A 329 5.45 1.92 5.27
CA VAL A 329 6.46 2.76 5.94
C VAL A 329 6.78 2.22 7.34
N PRO A 330 7.36 1.01 7.41
CA PRO A 330 7.75 0.44 8.69
C PRO A 330 8.84 1.26 9.37
N SER A 331 8.78 1.34 10.70
CA SER A 331 9.88 1.88 11.50
C SER A 331 11.16 1.04 11.30
N PRO A 332 12.33 1.67 11.12
CA PRO A 332 13.61 0.95 11.06
C PRO A 332 13.91 0.12 12.31
N ASP A 333 13.35 0.51 13.46
CA ASP A 333 13.56 -0.14 14.75
C ASP A 333 12.55 -1.26 15.04
N PHE A 334 11.63 -1.53 14.12
CA PHE A 334 10.60 -2.57 14.28
C PHE A 334 10.95 -3.82 13.45
N PRO A 335 11.51 -4.90 14.04
CA PRO A 335 12.02 -6.03 13.28
C PRO A 335 10.94 -7.04 12.86
N PHE A 336 9.74 -6.97 13.43
CA PHE A 336 8.69 -7.99 13.26
C PHE A 336 7.78 -7.74 12.05
N LEU A 337 8.39 -7.55 10.89
CA LEU A 337 7.71 -7.16 9.66
C LEU A 337 7.91 -8.14 8.53
N ALA A 338 7.05 -8.04 7.52
CA ALA A 338 7.22 -8.71 6.24
C ALA A 338 8.61 -8.45 5.62
N GLY A 339 9.22 -7.28 5.85
CA GLY A 339 10.55 -6.95 5.36
C GLY A 339 11.69 -7.81 5.91
N ALA A 340 11.51 -8.46 7.06
CA ALA A 340 12.50 -9.36 7.66
C ALA A 340 12.59 -10.72 6.94
N VAL A 341 11.66 -11.00 6.03
CA VAL A 341 11.60 -12.24 5.25
C VAL A 341 12.13 -11.96 3.83
N PRO A 342 13.09 -12.75 3.31
CA PRO A 342 13.56 -12.57 1.95
C PRO A 342 12.44 -12.69 0.91
N ALA A 343 12.55 -11.94 -0.18
CA ALA A 343 11.57 -11.90 -1.25
C ALA A 343 11.26 -13.31 -1.80
N GLY A 344 9.97 -13.70 -1.80
CA GLY A 344 9.52 -15.01 -2.30
C GLY A 344 9.56 -16.14 -1.26
N GLU A 345 10.21 -15.96 -0.11
CA GLU A 345 10.39 -17.01 0.89
C GLU A 345 9.18 -17.19 1.82
N ALA A 346 9.10 -18.36 2.46
CA ALA A 346 8.11 -18.66 3.47
C ALA A 346 8.43 -17.96 4.79
N VAL A 347 7.39 -17.48 5.47
CA VAL A 347 7.53 -16.94 6.82
C VAL A 347 7.56 -18.09 7.81
N THR A 348 8.57 -18.15 8.66
CA THR A 348 8.73 -19.18 9.69
C THR A 348 8.40 -18.63 11.07
N ASP A 349 9.15 -17.63 11.49
CA ASP A 349 9.20 -17.11 12.85
C ASP A 349 9.57 -15.62 12.95
N GLN A 350 10.00 -15.01 11.84
CA GLN A 350 10.56 -13.65 11.78
C GLN A 350 9.59 -12.57 12.32
N LEU A 351 8.29 -12.74 12.13
CA LEU A 351 7.27 -11.79 12.60
C LEU A 351 6.77 -12.10 14.02
N GLY A 352 7.13 -13.23 14.62
CA GLY A 352 6.67 -13.63 15.95
C GLY A 352 5.15 -13.50 16.14
N GLU A 353 4.75 -12.73 17.15
CA GLU A 353 3.35 -12.49 17.51
C GLU A 353 2.60 -11.57 16.51
N TYR A 354 3.32 -10.87 15.64
CA TYR A 354 2.77 -9.94 14.64
C TYR A 354 2.35 -10.66 13.35
N LEU A 355 2.65 -11.95 13.19
CA LEU A 355 2.19 -12.75 12.07
C LEU A 355 0.69 -13.11 12.23
N PRO A 356 -0.19 -12.78 11.27
CA PRO A 356 -1.61 -13.20 11.31
C PRO A 356 -1.78 -14.71 11.27
N GLN A 357 -2.05 -15.35 12.41
CA GLN A 357 -2.23 -16.79 12.48
C GLN A 357 -3.71 -17.16 12.37
N GLY A 358 -4.04 -18.00 11.39
CA GLY A 358 -5.41 -18.43 11.12
C GLY A 358 -5.69 -19.88 11.47
N ARG A 359 -6.88 -20.14 12.01
CA ARG A 359 -7.45 -21.49 12.19
C ARG A 359 -8.93 -21.51 11.82
N LEU A 360 -9.40 -22.66 11.34
CA LEU A 360 -10.81 -22.90 11.13
C LEU A 360 -11.43 -23.46 12.41
N ILE A 361 -12.57 -22.92 12.81
CA ILE A 361 -13.31 -23.35 14.02
C ILE A 361 -14.79 -23.53 13.71
N ALA A 362 -15.45 -24.39 14.47
CA ALA A 362 -16.92 -24.41 14.46
C ALA A 362 -17.46 -23.14 15.14
N PRO A 363 -18.62 -22.59 14.72
CA PRO A 363 -19.20 -21.38 15.32
C PRO A 363 -19.34 -21.44 16.85
N GLU A 364 -19.69 -22.60 17.38
CA GLU A 364 -19.86 -22.89 18.80
C GLU A 364 -18.54 -22.82 19.61
N GLU A 365 -17.40 -23.10 18.98
CA GLU A 365 -16.06 -23.15 19.60
C GLU A 365 -15.44 -21.77 19.85
N LEU A 366 -15.97 -20.71 19.21
CA LEU A 366 -15.47 -19.36 19.42
C LEU A 366 -15.57 -19.02 20.93
N LYS A 367 -14.51 -18.57 21.58
CA LYS A 367 -14.57 -18.18 23.01
C LYS A 367 -14.69 -16.66 23.10
N THR A 368 -14.75 -16.10 24.31
CA THR A 368 -14.41 -14.68 24.48
C THR A 368 -12.89 -14.61 24.57
N PRO A 369 -12.21 -13.61 23.97
CA PRO A 369 -10.78 -13.42 24.18
C PRO A 369 -10.50 -13.25 25.68
N ALA A 370 -9.33 -13.70 26.12
CA ALA A 370 -8.88 -13.36 27.47
C ALA A 370 -8.75 -11.83 27.58
N PRO A 371 -9.12 -11.23 28.72
CA PRO A 371 -8.99 -9.80 28.95
C PRO A 371 -7.54 -9.32 28.94
#